data_AF-A0AAU7UBH6-F1
#
_entry.id   AF-A0AAU7UBH6-F1
#
_cell.length_a   1.000
_cell.length_b   1.000
_cell.length_c   1.000
_cell.angle_alpha   90.00
_cell.angle_beta   90.00
_cell.angle_gamma   90.00
#
_symmetry.space_group_name_H-M   'P 1'
#
loop_
_entity.id
_entity.type
_entity.pdbx_description
1 polymer ?
#
loop_
_entity_poly.entity_id
_entity_poly.type
_entity_poly.pdbx_seq_one_letter_code
_entity_poly.pdbx_strand_id
1 'polypeptide(L)' 'MTQALSGRTVADAQALAAHFRAMVMGEEAPDPALGDLQALQGVSRLHARRKCALLAWNALEQALAGPTPG' A
#
# COMPACT_ATOMS: atom_id res chain seq x y z
N MET A 1 -1.43 3.40 7.47
CA MET A 1 -2.00 3.79 6.16
C MET A 1 -2.64 5.17 6.22
N THR A 2 -3.73 5.38 6.96
CA THR A 2 -4.48 6.66 6.97
C THR A 2 -3.61 7.88 7.25
N GLN A 3 -2.75 7.82 8.28
CA GLN A 3 -1.78 8.88 8.58
C GLN A 3 -0.81 9.16 7.43
N ALA A 4 -0.41 8.13 6.68
CA ALA A 4 0.49 8.29 5.53
C ALA A 4 -0.21 8.90 4.32
N LEU A 5 -1.54 8.88 4.26
CA LEU A 5 -2.36 9.41 3.17
C LEU A 5 -2.96 10.78 3.46
N SER A 6 -3.08 11.18 4.73
CA SER A 6 -3.65 12.47 5.12
C SER A 6 -2.89 13.64 4.50
N GLY A 7 -3.62 14.53 3.82
CA GLY A 7 -3.05 15.71 3.16
C GLY A 7 -2.33 15.46 1.83
N ARG A 8 -2.35 14.22 1.32
CA ARG A 8 -1.76 13.87 0.02
C ARG A 8 -2.77 13.94 -1.11
N THR A 9 -2.27 14.11 -2.34
CA THR A 9 -3.11 14.02 -3.53
C THR A 9 -3.50 12.56 -3.82
N VAL A 10 -4.51 12.36 -4.66
CA VAL A 10 -4.90 11.02 -5.14
C VAL A 10 -3.74 10.33 -5.86
N ALA A 11 -2.97 11.08 -6.68
CA ALA A 11 -1.83 10.54 -7.39
C ALA A 11 -0.73 10.05 -6.42
N ASP A 12 -0.43 10.83 -5.39
CA ASP A 12 0.52 10.43 -4.35
C ASP A 12 0.03 9.20 -3.57
N ALA A 13 -1.28 9.14 -3.30
CA ALA A 13 -1.89 7.98 -2.62
C ALA A 13 -1.75 6.69 -3.46
N GLN A 14 -1.94 6.79 -4.78
CA GLN A 14 -1.76 5.67 -5.71
C GLN A 14 -0.30 5.23 -5.79
N ALA A 15 0.64 6.18 -5.91
CA ALA A 15 2.07 5.87 -5.92
C ALA A 15 2.50 5.19 -4.61
N LEU A 16 2.04 5.70 -3.47
CA LEU A 16 2.34 5.12 -2.16
C LEU A 16 1.77 3.69 -2.02
N ALA A 17 0.56 3.46 -2.53
CA ALA A 17 -0.06 2.14 -2.55
C ALA A 17 0.73 1.15 -3.41
N ALA A 18 1.19 1.57 -4.59
CA ALA A 18 2.02 0.75 -5.47
C ALA A 18 3.35 0.36 -4.81
N HIS A 19 4.08 1.33 -4.25
CA HIS A 19 5.35 1.07 -3.57
C HIS A 19 5.17 0.16 -2.36
N PHE A 20 4.10 0.36 -1.57
CA PHE A 20 3.81 -0.49 -0.41
C PHE A 20 3.51 -1.93 -0.85
N ARG A 21 2.76 -2.09 -1.95
CA ARG A 21 2.44 -3.40 -2.52
C ARG A 21 3.70 -4.12 -2.98
N ALA A 22 4.56 -3.47 -3.77
CA ALA A 22 5.80 -4.07 -4.26
C ALA A 22 6.71 -4.52 -3.09
N MET A 23 6.81 -3.69 -2.05
CA MET A 23 7.55 -4.03 -0.82
C MET A 23 6.95 -5.25 -0.11
N VAL A 24 5.62 -5.33 0.07
CA VAL A 24 4.95 -6.46 0.74
C VAL A 24 5.00 -7.75 -0.10
N MET A 25 5.02 -7.63 -1.42
CA MET A 25 5.17 -8.78 -2.32
C MET A 25 6.63 -9.27 -2.41
N GLY A 26 7.59 -8.43 -1.99
CA GLY A 26 9.02 -8.70 -2.10
C GLY A 26 9.55 -8.51 -3.52
N GLU A 27 8.85 -7.70 -4.32
CA GLU A 27 9.18 -7.41 -5.73
C GLU A 27 10.21 -6.28 -5.82
N GLU A 28 10.16 -5.31 -4.89
CA GLU A 28 11.08 -4.18 -4.83
C GLU A 28 11.59 -3.94 -3.40
N ALA A 29 12.77 -3.30 -3.32
CA ALA A 29 13.29 -2.81 -2.05
C ALA A 29 12.41 -1.68 -1.49
N PRO A 30 12.39 -1.45 -0.17
CA PRO A 30 11.56 -0.40 0.42
C PRO A 30 11.93 0.98 -0.11
N ASP A 31 10.99 1.67 -0.75
CA ASP A 31 11.15 3.06 -1.18
C ASP A 31 11.24 4.00 0.05
N PRO A 32 12.22 4.92 0.13
CA PRO A 32 12.27 5.97 1.15
C PRO A 32 10.97 6.76 1.34
N ALA A 33 10.17 6.94 0.29
CA ALA A 33 8.88 7.62 0.30
C ALA A 33 7.83 6.92 1.18
N LEU A 34 8.03 5.63 1.51
CA LEU A 34 7.16 4.87 2.40
C LEU A 34 7.25 5.32 3.87
N GLY A 35 8.34 5.98 4.27
CA GLY A 35 8.56 6.44 5.65
C GLY A 35 8.34 5.31 6.66
N ASP A 36 7.49 5.53 7.67
CA ASP A 36 7.20 4.55 8.72
C ASP A 36 6.66 3.21 8.19
N LEU A 37 6.07 3.18 6.99
CA LEU A 37 5.58 1.94 6.39
C LEU A 37 6.71 0.95 6.07
N GLN A 38 7.96 1.42 5.93
CA GLN A 38 9.13 0.56 5.74
C GLN A 38 9.34 -0.43 6.89
N ALA A 39 8.84 -0.12 8.10
CA ALA A 39 8.87 -1.05 9.23
C ALA A 39 8.10 -2.36 8.93
N LEU A 40 7.16 -2.33 7.98
CA LEU A 40 6.37 -3.48 7.55
C LEU A 40 7.06 -4.32 6.45
N GLN A 41 8.30 -4.00 6.03
CA GLN A 41 9.03 -4.77 5.02
C GLN A 41 9.16 -6.26 5.37
N GLY A 42 9.21 -6.61 6.66
CA GLY A 42 9.29 -8.00 7.13
C GLY A 42 8.06 -8.85 6.76
N VAL A 43 6.92 -8.22 6.46
CA VAL A 43 5.69 -8.91 6.00
C VAL A 43 5.93 -9.63 4.68
N SER A 44 6.89 -9.19 3.85
CA SER A 44 7.30 -9.90 2.63
C SER A 44 7.66 -11.36 2.90
N ARG A 45 8.23 -11.69 4.06
CA ARG A 45 8.61 -13.06 4.45
C ARG A 45 7.45 -13.85 5.07
N LEU A 46 6.35 -13.19 5.42
CA LEU A 46 5.19 -13.76 6.08
C LEU A 46 4.02 -13.87 5.11
N HIS A 47 4.05 -14.84 4.20
CA HIS A 47 3.03 -15.04 3.15
C HIS A 47 1.58 -14.98 3.67
N ALA A 48 1.32 -15.61 4.83
CA ALA A 48 0.01 -15.60 5.47
C ALA A 48 -0.47 -14.19 5.90
N ARG A 49 0.44 -13.25 6.14
CA ARG A 49 0.17 -11.88 6.60
C ARG A 49 0.14 -10.84 5.48
N ARG A 50 0.60 -11.18 4.27
CA ARG A 50 0.56 -10.26 3.11
C ARG A 50 -0.86 -9.76 2.83
N LYS A 51 -1.85 -10.65 2.83
CA LYS A 51 -3.27 -10.28 2.62
C LYS A 51 -3.78 -9.29 3.67
N CYS A 52 -3.43 -9.50 4.95
CA CYS A 52 -3.82 -8.59 6.03
C CYS A 52 -3.19 -7.20 5.88
N ALA A 53 -1.91 -7.15 5.46
CA ALA A 53 -1.21 -5.89 5.26
C ALA A 53 -1.76 -5.10 4.05
N LEU A 54 -2.17 -5.80 2.98
CA LEU A 54 -2.70 -5.17 1.77
C LEU A 54 -4.19 -4.82 1.84
N LEU A 55 -4.94 -5.34 2.81
CA LEU A 55 -6.40 -5.18 2.87
C LEU A 55 -6.85 -3.71 2.75
N ALA A 56 -6.26 -2.82 3.55
CA ALA A 56 -6.64 -1.41 3.57
C ALA A 56 -6.21 -0.68 2.29
N TRP A 57 -5.09 -1.09 1.68
CA TRP A 57 -4.60 -0.52 0.43
C TRP A 57 -5.43 -0.97 -0.78
N ASN A 58 -5.85 -2.24 -0.82
CA ASN A 58 -6.77 -2.73 -1.84
C ASN A 58 -8.12 -2.00 -1.78
N ALA A 59 -8.60 -1.66 -0.57
CA ALA A 59 -9.83 -0.88 -0.40
C ALA A 59 -9.65 0.56 -0.91
N LEU A 60 -8.48 1.17 -0.65
CA LEU A 60 -8.13 2.48 -1.21
C LEU A 60 -8.11 2.43 -2.74
N GLU A 61 -7.42 1.48 -3.35
CA GLU A 61 -7.36 1.33 -4.81
C GLU A 61 -8.75 1.20 -5.43
N GLN A 62 -9.62 0.38 -4.83
CA GLN A 62 -11.02 0.24 -5.28
C GLN A 62 -11.81 1.55 -5.15
N ALA A 63 -11.64 2.27 -4.03
CA ALA A 63 -12.31 3.55 -3.84
C ALA A 63 -11.85 4.61 -4.86
N LEU A 64 -10.56 4.59 -5.22
CA LEU A 64 -9.97 5.52 -6.20
C LEU A 64 -10.28 5.15 -7.66
N ALA A 65 -10.48 3.87 -7.97
CA ALA A 65 -10.86 3.40 -9.30
C ALA A 65 -12.31 3.77 -9.67
N GLY A 66 -13.10 4.27 -8.72
CA GLY A 66 -14.52 4.57 -8.90
C GLY A 66 -15.40 3.33 -8.80
N PRO A 67 -16.72 3.49 -8.64
CA PRO A 67 -17.64 2.36 -8.56
C PRO A 67 -17.58 1.57 -9.87
N THR A 68 -17.18 0.30 -9.79
CA THR A 68 -17.43 -0.64 -10.88
C THR A 68 -18.96 -0.76 -10.99
N PRO A 69 -19.58 -0.42 -12.14
CA PRO A 69 -21.01 -0.62 -12.30
C PRO A 69 -21.28 -2.12 -12.21
N GLY A 70 -21.99 -2.52 -11.15
CA GLY A 70 -22.58 -3.85 -11.02
C GLY A 70 -23.95 -3.90 -11.67
#